data_AF-A0ABD2NDA8-F1
#
_entry.id   AF-A0ABD2NDA8-F1
#
_cell.length_a   1.000
_cell.length_b   1.000
_cell.length_c   1.000
_cell.angle_alpha   90.00
_cell.angle_beta   90.00
_cell.angle_gamma   90.00
#
_symmetry.space_group_name_H-M   'P 1'
#
loop_
_entity.id
_entity.type
_entity.pdbx_description
1 polymer ?
#
loop_
_entity_poly.entity_id
_entity_poly.type
_entity_poly.pdbx_seq_one_letter_code
_entity_poly.pdbx_strand_id
1 'polypeptide(L)'
;MNPDKKKLPYIAPFEVVVHNNASDCWVSVLGKVFDITPLIKQYEGQDCVKPLIALAGKDLSHWFDAKTGAIRHRIHPVTGVLAPYCPNGAFPDVQCQVPDAEWKAINGRPWWDRPQYQIGILTKRVRSLRIINMLTFHEVQINVCCEDTFRRIQERYSIFNKDPDSYSWRYFDHVIDLDKTMSENGIKDDRDQFTEFGMPQNYYVPVVFLYYKDDLKYSQGEEEEFTYYKDLTDDTVCGIGHGVPYRITSPVFQSINTCICEDEEEEDDWSDYLDDLAEKEEIEESHDL
;
A
#
# COMPACT_ATOMS: atom_id res chain seq x y z
N MET A 1 26.69 11.14 -12.89
CA MET A 1 25.36 10.79 -12.33
C MET A 1 25.54 10.63 -10.84
N ASN A 2 24.79 11.39 -10.03
CA ASN A 2 24.94 11.38 -8.57
C ASN A 2 24.34 10.07 -8.01
N PRO A 3 25.12 9.18 -7.36
CA PRO A 3 24.66 7.87 -6.92
C PRO A 3 23.58 7.90 -5.81
N ASP A 4 23.31 9.06 -5.21
CA ASP A 4 22.49 9.17 -3.99
C ASP A 4 21.02 9.59 -4.22
N LYS A 5 20.54 9.65 -5.46
CA LYS A 5 19.10 9.85 -5.70
C LYS A 5 18.37 8.52 -5.60
N LYS A 6 17.91 8.19 -4.39
CA LYS A 6 16.97 7.09 -4.16
C LYS A 6 15.78 7.23 -5.12
N LYS A 7 15.61 6.26 -6.01
CA LYS A 7 14.49 6.23 -6.96
C LYS A 7 13.19 6.09 -6.16
N LEU A 8 12.25 7.00 -6.36
CA LEU A 8 10.94 6.93 -5.70
C LEU A 8 10.13 5.77 -6.26
N PRO A 9 9.41 5.02 -5.42
CA PRO A 9 8.56 3.93 -5.87
C PRO A 9 7.34 4.45 -6.65
N TYR A 10 6.82 3.61 -7.55
CA TYR A 10 5.53 3.84 -8.17
C TYR A 10 4.41 3.30 -7.28
N ILE A 11 3.36 4.10 -7.17
CA ILE A 11 2.20 3.84 -6.32
C ILE A 11 0.96 3.80 -7.20
N ALA A 12 0.12 2.79 -7.00
CA ALA A 12 -1.13 2.65 -7.72
C ALA A 12 -2.24 3.50 -7.08
N PRO A 13 -3.25 3.95 -7.85
CA PRO A 13 -4.32 4.79 -7.31
C PRO A 13 -5.07 4.11 -6.15
N PHE A 14 -5.31 2.80 -6.25
CA PHE A 14 -5.97 2.04 -5.19
C PHE A 14 -5.15 1.95 -3.90
N GLU A 15 -3.81 2.08 -3.97
CA GLU A 15 -2.99 2.15 -2.75
C GLU A 15 -3.22 3.48 -2.05
N VAL A 16 -3.27 4.59 -2.80
CA VAL A 16 -3.54 5.93 -2.25
C VAL A 16 -4.89 5.96 -1.53
N VAL A 17 -5.92 5.33 -2.11
CA VAL A 17 -7.29 5.31 -1.56
C VAL A 17 -7.38 4.64 -0.19
N VAL A 18 -6.52 3.69 0.13
CA VAL A 18 -6.52 3.01 1.44
C VAL A 18 -6.06 3.94 2.56
N HIS A 19 -5.25 4.94 2.25
CA HIS A 19 -4.73 5.93 3.20
C HIS A 19 -5.64 7.17 3.25
N ASN A 20 -6.86 6.98 3.77
CA ASN A 20 -7.94 7.97 3.76
C ASN A 20 -8.31 8.55 5.14
N ASN A 21 -7.48 8.34 6.17
CA ASN A 21 -7.78 8.74 7.55
C ASN A 21 -6.88 9.87 8.02
N ALA A 22 -7.29 10.67 9.01
CA ALA A 22 -6.46 11.77 9.52
C ALA A 22 -5.11 11.31 10.12
N SER A 23 -5.06 10.09 10.66
CA SER A 23 -3.84 9.45 11.19
C SER A 23 -2.97 8.79 10.13
N ASP A 24 -3.49 8.59 8.92
CA ASP A 24 -2.83 7.96 7.77
C ASP A 24 -3.46 8.48 6.48
N CYS A 25 -2.96 9.62 6.01
CA CYS A 25 -3.58 10.41 4.94
C CYS A 25 -2.61 10.61 3.78
N TRP A 26 -2.92 9.98 2.65
CA TRP A 26 -2.19 10.21 1.40
C TRP A 26 -3.06 10.95 0.40
N VAL A 27 -2.42 11.81 -0.38
CA VAL A 27 -3.06 12.54 -1.48
C VAL A 27 -2.17 12.47 -2.71
N SER A 28 -2.80 12.46 -3.89
CA SER A 28 -2.09 12.57 -5.15
C SER A 28 -2.21 13.99 -5.71
N VAL A 29 -1.09 14.54 -6.19
CA VAL A 29 -1.02 15.88 -6.80
C VAL A 29 -0.08 15.82 -7.99
N LEU A 30 -0.60 16.12 -9.19
CA LEU A 30 0.16 16.21 -10.45
C LEU A 30 1.05 14.99 -10.72
N GLY A 31 0.52 13.78 -10.43
CA GLY A 31 1.23 12.52 -10.62
C GLY A 31 2.27 12.18 -9.55
N LYS A 32 2.35 12.95 -8.46
CA LYS A 32 3.15 12.63 -7.27
C LYS A 32 2.22 12.21 -6.13
N VAL A 33 2.70 11.33 -5.26
CA VAL A 33 1.96 10.91 -4.07
C VAL A 33 2.64 11.48 -2.83
N PHE A 34 1.84 12.10 -1.96
CA PHE A 34 2.28 12.76 -0.75
C PHE A 34 1.64 12.13 0.48
N ASP A 35 2.45 11.84 1.49
CA ASP A 35 1.99 11.57 2.85
C ASP A 35 1.86 12.90 3.61
N ILE A 36 0.62 13.30 3.84
CA ILE A 36 0.28 14.56 4.52
C ILE A 36 -0.07 14.36 5.99
N THR A 37 0.02 13.14 6.52
CA THR A 37 -0.14 12.83 7.94
C THR A 37 0.67 13.76 8.87
N PRO A 38 1.99 13.98 8.64
CA PRO A 38 2.76 14.93 9.44
C PRO A 38 2.28 16.39 9.31
N LEU A 39 1.74 16.77 8.14
CA LEU A 39 1.18 18.11 7.93
C LEU A 39 -0.13 18.29 8.72
N ILE A 40 -0.99 17.28 8.72
CA ILE A 40 -2.24 17.27 9.50
C ILE A 40 -1.94 17.46 10.99
N LYS A 41 -0.95 16.72 11.52
CA LYS A 41 -0.51 16.86 12.92
C LYS A 41 0.04 18.24 13.25
N GLN A 42 0.77 18.87 12.31
CA GLN A 42 1.34 20.21 12.52
C GLN A 42 0.25 21.28 12.65
N TYR A 43 -0.86 21.14 11.94
CA TYR A 43 -1.95 22.11 11.87
C TYR A 43 -3.22 21.60 12.56
N GLU A 44 -3.06 20.67 13.51
CA GLU A 44 -4.18 20.05 14.24
C GLU A 44 -5.04 21.13 14.93
N GLY A 45 -6.36 20.98 14.81
CA GLY A 45 -7.33 21.95 15.34
C GLY A 45 -7.56 23.20 14.47
N GLN A 46 -6.82 23.40 13.38
CA GLN A 46 -7.06 24.49 12.44
C GLN A 46 -8.03 24.11 11.32
N ASP A 47 -8.92 25.03 10.95
CA ASP A 47 -9.90 24.84 9.87
C ASP A 47 -9.25 24.61 8.50
N CYS A 48 -8.01 25.07 8.32
CA CYS A 48 -7.28 24.89 7.06
C CYS A 48 -6.97 23.42 6.74
N VAL A 49 -6.98 22.51 7.72
CA VAL A 49 -6.66 21.09 7.47
C VAL A 49 -7.90 20.30 7.04
N LYS A 50 -9.11 20.79 7.36
CA LYS A 50 -10.38 20.12 7.06
C LYS A 50 -10.52 19.73 5.59
N PRO A 51 -10.18 20.58 4.59
CA PRO A 51 -10.28 20.21 3.18
C PRO A 51 -9.34 19.08 2.79
N LEU A 52 -8.15 19.00 3.40
CA LEU A 52 -7.19 17.93 3.14
C LEU A 52 -7.66 16.60 3.71
N ILE A 53 -8.22 16.60 4.93
CA ILE A 53 -8.80 15.39 5.54
C ILE A 53 -10.01 14.90 4.75
N ALA A 54 -10.91 15.81 4.34
CA ALA A 54 -12.09 15.46 3.55
C ALA A 54 -11.76 14.88 2.15
N LEU A 55 -10.56 15.16 1.64
CA LEU A 55 -10.07 14.69 0.36
C LEU A 55 -8.90 13.68 0.50
N ALA A 56 -8.77 13.08 1.68
CA ALA A 56 -7.82 12.00 1.91
C ALA A 56 -8.08 10.83 0.94
N GLY A 57 -7.01 10.24 0.43
CA GLY A 57 -7.05 9.17 -0.56
C GLY A 57 -7.43 9.59 -1.99
N LYS A 58 -7.59 10.90 -2.27
CA LYS A 58 -8.05 11.41 -3.59
C LYS A 58 -6.95 12.13 -4.37
N ASP A 59 -7.29 12.49 -5.61
CA ASP A 59 -6.48 13.33 -6.49
C ASP A 59 -6.84 14.82 -6.35
N LEU A 60 -5.86 15.60 -5.90
CA LEU A 60 -5.92 17.04 -5.71
C LEU A 60 -5.32 17.81 -6.89
N SER A 61 -4.96 17.15 -7.99
CA SER A 61 -4.39 17.78 -9.19
C SER A 61 -5.24 18.94 -9.73
N HIS A 62 -6.56 18.93 -9.51
CA HIS A 62 -7.46 19.98 -9.97
C HIS A 62 -7.26 21.33 -9.26
N TRP A 63 -6.61 21.36 -8.10
CA TRP A 63 -6.24 22.60 -7.39
C TRP A 63 -5.04 23.32 -8.01
N PHE A 64 -4.23 22.60 -8.77
CA PHE A 64 -2.95 23.07 -9.28
C PHE A 64 -2.98 23.21 -10.80
N ASP A 65 -2.25 24.20 -11.31
CA ASP A 65 -2.01 24.30 -12.73
C ASP A 65 -0.95 23.26 -13.14
N ALA A 66 -1.28 22.45 -14.13
CA ALA A 66 -0.43 21.35 -14.58
C ALA A 66 0.89 21.83 -15.21
N LYS A 67 0.94 23.07 -15.71
CA LYS A 67 2.16 23.63 -16.33
C LYS A 67 3.11 24.22 -15.32
N THR A 68 2.59 25.02 -14.39
CA THR A 68 3.40 25.75 -13.42
C THR A 68 3.65 24.98 -12.13
N GLY A 69 2.79 24.00 -11.81
CA GLY A 69 2.80 23.31 -10.51
C GLY A 69 2.36 24.20 -9.34
N ALA A 70 1.97 25.45 -9.62
CA ALA A 70 1.44 26.38 -8.65
C ALA A 70 -0.07 26.19 -8.48
N ILE A 71 -0.61 26.71 -7.38
CA ILE A 71 -2.06 26.74 -7.16
C ILE A 71 -2.74 27.54 -8.28
N ARG A 72 -3.87 27.04 -8.79
CA ARG A 72 -4.69 27.77 -9.75
C ARG A 72 -5.25 29.03 -9.11
N HIS A 73 -5.38 30.09 -9.89
CA HIS A 73 -6.00 31.32 -9.44
C HIS A 73 -7.30 31.58 -10.21
N ARG A 74 -8.29 32.17 -9.53
CA ARG A 74 -9.59 32.57 -10.05
C ARG A 74 -9.82 34.04 -9.70
N ILE A 75 -10.48 34.77 -10.59
CA ILE A 75 -10.98 36.12 -10.26
C ILE A 75 -12.21 35.94 -9.36
N HIS A 76 -12.14 36.46 -8.14
CA HIS A 76 -13.25 36.38 -7.20
C HIS A 76 -14.45 37.21 -7.73
N PRO A 77 -15.67 36.66 -7.79
CA PRO A 77 -16.80 37.32 -8.47
C PRO A 77 -17.25 38.63 -7.80
N VAL A 78 -17.12 38.71 -6.47
CA VAL A 78 -17.52 39.91 -5.70
C VAL A 78 -16.40 40.95 -5.63
N THR A 79 -15.20 40.58 -5.14
CA THR A 79 -14.09 41.51 -4.94
C THR A 79 -13.31 41.85 -6.22
N GLY A 80 -13.44 41.05 -7.29
CA GLY A 80 -12.67 41.23 -8.53
C GLY A 80 -11.17 40.95 -8.41
N VAL A 81 -10.71 40.50 -7.24
CA VAL A 81 -9.29 40.22 -6.96
C VAL A 81 -8.90 38.83 -7.48
N LEU A 82 -7.66 38.69 -7.96
CA LEU A 82 -7.08 37.42 -8.33
C LEU A 82 -6.75 36.62 -7.05
N ALA A 83 -7.45 35.51 -6.87
CA ALA A 83 -7.52 34.74 -5.63
C ALA A 83 -7.11 33.28 -5.88
N PRO A 84 -6.46 32.59 -4.91
CA PRO A 84 -6.21 31.16 -5.03
C PRO A 84 -7.52 30.37 -5.13
N TYR A 85 -7.52 29.35 -5.98
CA TYR A 85 -8.66 28.48 -6.25
C TYR A 85 -8.78 27.42 -5.15
N CYS A 86 -9.58 27.74 -4.14
CA CYS A 86 -9.83 26.91 -2.97
C CYS A 86 -11.34 26.63 -2.82
N PRO A 87 -11.93 25.75 -3.66
CA PRO A 87 -13.39 25.53 -3.65
C PRO A 87 -13.90 24.90 -2.35
N ASN A 88 -13.08 24.06 -1.71
CA ASN A 88 -13.44 23.32 -0.49
C ASN A 88 -13.02 24.07 0.80
N GLY A 89 -12.56 25.31 0.69
CA GLY A 89 -11.99 26.07 1.80
C GLY A 89 -10.46 26.22 1.71
N ALA A 90 -9.91 27.09 2.55
CA ALA A 90 -8.47 27.33 2.62
C ALA A 90 -7.74 26.08 3.10
N PHE A 91 -6.53 25.85 2.58
CA PHE A 91 -5.67 24.75 3.01
C PHE A 91 -4.27 25.26 3.41
N PRO A 92 -3.43 24.47 4.10
CA PRO A 92 -2.16 24.94 4.64
C PRO A 92 -1.26 25.54 3.55
N ASP A 93 -0.47 26.54 3.94
CA ASP A 93 0.40 27.33 3.05
C ASP A 93 -0.33 28.12 1.95
N VAL A 94 -1.66 28.26 2.03
CA VAL A 94 -2.43 29.22 1.20
C VAL A 94 -2.82 30.43 2.05
N GLN A 95 -2.44 31.61 1.58
CA GLN A 95 -2.67 32.86 2.32
C GLN A 95 -4.12 33.32 2.26
N CYS A 96 -4.58 33.96 3.36
CA CYS A 96 -5.88 34.61 3.43
C CYS A 96 -5.97 35.78 2.43
N GLN A 97 -7.14 35.94 1.80
CA GLN A 97 -7.38 36.95 0.75
C GLN A 97 -7.77 38.32 1.31
N VAL A 98 -8.26 38.36 2.54
CA VAL A 98 -8.70 39.58 3.19
C VAL A 98 -7.53 40.12 4.03
N PRO A 99 -7.33 41.45 4.10
CA PRO A 99 -6.35 42.03 5.02
C PRO A 99 -6.65 41.56 6.45
N ASP A 100 -5.78 40.69 6.95
CA ASP A 100 -5.91 40.08 8.26
C ASP A 100 -4.71 40.50 9.11
N ALA A 101 -4.96 40.85 10.37
CA ALA A 101 -3.90 41.19 11.32
C ALA A 101 -3.00 39.98 11.63
N GLU A 102 -3.52 38.76 11.40
CA GLU A 102 -2.78 37.51 11.58
C GLU A 102 -2.03 37.06 10.32
N TRP A 103 -2.06 37.85 9.24
CA TRP A 103 -1.37 37.51 7.99
C TRP A 103 0.13 37.33 8.22
N LYS A 104 0.65 36.18 7.76
CA LYS A 104 2.07 35.84 7.82
C LYS A 104 2.54 35.34 6.45
N ALA A 105 3.76 35.73 6.09
CA ALA A 105 4.43 35.16 4.92
C ALA A 105 4.61 33.65 5.11
N ILE A 106 4.52 32.89 4.01
CA ILE A 106 4.76 31.45 4.03
C ILE A 106 6.24 31.24 4.36
N ASN A 107 6.51 30.42 5.37
CA ASN A 107 7.88 30.09 5.75
C ASN A 107 8.44 29.04 4.78
N GLY A 108 9.26 29.49 3.82
CA GLY A 108 9.95 28.63 2.88
C GLY A 108 9.04 28.11 1.76
N ARG A 109 9.18 26.82 1.44
CA ARG A 109 8.40 26.18 0.37
C ARG A 109 7.05 25.72 0.90
N PRO A 110 5.97 25.81 0.12
CA PRO A 110 4.69 25.24 0.49
C PRO A 110 4.75 23.71 0.53
N TRP A 111 3.84 23.07 1.27
CA TRP A 111 3.85 21.61 1.45
C TRP A 111 3.87 20.81 0.14
N TRP A 112 3.18 21.26 -0.92
CA TRP A 112 3.13 20.56 -2.22
C TRP A 112 4.45 20.60 -3.02
N ASP A 113 5.42 21.44 -2.61
CA ASP A 113 6.78 21.48 -3.17
C ASP A 113 7.84 20.93 -2.19
N ARG A 114 7.43 20.45 -1.01
CA ARG A 114 8.39 19.87 -0.07
C ARG A 114 8.64 18.38 -0.37
N PRO A 115 9.90 17.98 -0.58
CA PRO A 115 10.23 16.57 -0.83
C PRO A 115 10.01 15.67 0.38
N GLN A 116 9.94 16.24 1.59
CA GLN A 116 9.74 15.49 2.84
C GLN A 116 8.40 14.77 2.92
N TYR A 117 7.37 15.29 2.25
CA TYR A 117 6.05 14.68 2.20
C TYR A 117 5.90 13.74 1.01
N GLN A 118 6.80 13.82 0.01
CA GLN A 118 6.68 13.02 -1.21
C GLN A 118 7.19 11.60 -0.96
N ILE A 119 6.29 10.62 -1.03
CA ILE A 119 6.61 9.20 -0.82
C ILE A 119 6.82 8.44 -2.13
N GLY A 120 6.23 8.90 -3.23
CA GLY A 120 6.21 8.14 -4.48
C GLY A 120 5.72 8.93 -5.68
N ILE A 121 5.61 8.21 -6.80
CA ILE A 121 5.08 8.70 -8.06
C ILE A 121 3.82 7.90 -8.38
N LEU A 122 2.73 8.56 -8.75
CA LEU A 122 1.50 7.89 -9.16
C LEU A 122 1.75 7.22 -10.52
N THR A 123 1.44 5.94 -10.63
CA THR A 123 1.55 5.20 -11.90
C THR A 123 0.65 5.83 -12.97
N LYS A 124 1.10 5.81 -14.22
CA LYS A 124 0.27 6.24 -15.35
C LYS A 124 -0.79 5.20 -15.69
N ARG A 125 -0.47 3.93 -15.47
CA ARG A 125 -1.32 2.82 -15.89
C ARG A 125 -1.05 1.60 -15.01
N VAL A 126 -2.12 1.08 -14.43
CA VAL A 126 -2.12 -0.20 -13.71
C VAL A 126 -2.40 -1.33 -14.71
N ARG A 127 -1.80 -2.50 -14.52
CA ARG A 127 -2.14 -3.74 -15.25
C ARG A 127 -2.25 -4.92 -14.31
N SER A 128 -3.08 -5.90 -14.65
CA SER A 128 -3.15 -7.15 -13.91
C SER A 128 -2.04 -8.11 -14.37
N LEU A 129 -1.49 -8.85 -13.42
CA LEU A 129 -0.48 -9.88 -13.61
C LEU A 129 -0.92 -11.12 -12.84
N ARG A 130 -0.88 -12.28 -13.50
CA ARG A 130 -1.21 -13.56 -12.89
C ARG A 130 0.07 -14.27 -12.51
N ILE A 131 0.17 -14.71 -11.27
CA ILE A 131 1.35 -15.37 -10.73
C ILE A 131 0.92 -16.75 -10.25
N ILE A 132 1.55 -17.80 -10.78
CA ILE A 132 1.26 -19.18 -10.42
C ILE A 132 2.48 -19.78 -9.75
N ASN A 133 2.33 -20.18 -8.49
CA ASN A 133 3.34 -20.97 -7.80
C ASN A 133 3.26 -22.42 -8.26
N MET A 134 4.27 -22.89 -8.98
CA MET A 134 4.29 -24.25 -9.53
C MET A 134 4.57 -25.33 -8.49
N LEU A 135 5.08 -24.97 -7.30
CA LEU A 135 5.29 -25.91 -6.21
C LEU A 135 3.96 -26.23 -5.49
N THR A 136 3.18 -25.20 -5.19
CA THR A 136 1.91 -25.33 -4.43
C THR A 136 0.66 -25.29 -5.30
N PHE A 137 0.81 -24.99 -6.59
CA PHE A 137 -0.27 -24.69 -7.54
C PHE A 137 -1.19 -23.54 -7.11
N HIS A 138 -0.72 -22.67 -6.22
CA HIS A 138 -1.48 -21.49 -5.81
C HIS A 138 -1.39 -20.40 -6.91
N GLU A 139 -2.54 -19.95 -7.38
CA GLU A 139 -2.68 -18.91 -8.38
C GLU A 139 -3.18 -17.61 -7.74
N VAL A 140 -2.47 -16.52 -8.00
CA VAL A 140 -2.81 -15.19 -7.49
C VAL A 140 -2.78 -14.19 -8.64
N GLN A 141 -3.84 -13.40 -8.78
CA GLN A 141 -3.87 -12.27 -9.69
C GLN A 141 -3.66 -10.97 -8.89
N ILE A 142 -2.61 -10.22 -9.23
CA ILE A 142 -2.29 -8.95 -8.60
C ILE A 142 -2.35 -7.81 -9.60
N ASN A 143 -2.66 -6.60 -9.12
CA ASN A 143 -2.58 -5.38 -9.91
C ASN A 143 -1.24 -4.69 -9.64
N VAL A 144 -0.52 -4.38 -10.71
CA VAL A 144 0.85 -3.83 -10.67
C VAL A 144 0.95 -2.58 -11.53
N CYS A 145 1.89 -1.69 -11.22
CA CYS A 145 2.16 -0.52 -12.04
C CYS A 145 2.93 -0.94 -13.30
N CYS A 146 2.65 -0.34 -14.45
CA CYS A 146 3.38 -0.65 -15.69
C CYS A 146 4.88 -0.31 -15.59
N GLU A 147 5.23 0.67 -14.77
CA GLU A 147 6.59 1.16 -14.56
C GLU A 147 7.36 0.43 -13.43
N ASP A 148 6.69 -0.49 -12.71
CA ASP A 148 7.33 -1.27 -11.64
C ASP A 148 8.39 -2.21 -12.20
N THR A 149 9.50 -2.35 -11.47
CA THR A 149 10.47 -3.43 -11.68
C THR A 149 9.94 -4.71 -11.07
N PHE A 150 10.44 -5.86 -11.55
CA PHE A 150 10.01 -7.13 -10.99
C PHE A 150 10.36 -7.31 -9.50
N ARG A 151 11.43 -6.66 -9.02
CA ARG A 151 11.73 -6.57 -7.58
C ARG A 151 10.58 -5.93 -6.79
N ARG A 152 10.00 -4.84 -7.31
CA ARG A 152 8.84 -4.19 -6.68
C ARG A 152 7.59 -5.05 -6.77
N ILE A 153 7.40 -5.77 -7.87
CA ILE A 153 6.30 -6.73 -8.03
C ILE A 153 6.43 -7.89 -7.04
N GLN A 154 7.65 -8.37 -6.82
CA GLN A 154 7.97 -9.41 -5.85
C GLN A 154 7.67 -8.96 -4.41
N GLU A 155 8.03 -7.72 -4.05
CA GLU A 155 7.62 -7.11 -2.77
C GLU A 155 6.10 -7.08 -2.61
N ARG A 156 5.35 -6.69 -3.65
CA ARG A 156 3.88 -6.72 -3.63
C ARG A 156 3.32 -8.14 -3.45
N TYR A 157 3.98 -9.14 -4.04
CA TYR A 157 3.58 -10.54 -3.93
C TYR A 157 3.92 -11.17 -2.56
N SER A 158 4.82 -10.56 -1.77
CA SER A 158 5.26 -11.08 -0.47
C SER A 158 4.12 -11.32 0.53
N ILE A 159 2.98 -10.63 0.35
CA ILE A 159 1.75 -10.83 1.13
C ILE A 159 1.23 -12.28 1.02
N PHE A 160 1.39 -12.90 -0.14
CA PHE A 160 0.92 -14.26 -0.42
C PHE A 160 1.97 -15.34 -0.09
N ASN A 161 3.25 -14.97 -0.12
CA ASN A 161 4.36 -15.87 0.18
C ASN A 161 5.50 -15.08 0.81
N LYS A 162 5.84 -15.41 2.06
CA LYS A 162 6.84 -14.68 2.86
C LYS A 162 8.23 -14.66 2.24
N ASP A 163 8.60 -15.71 1.51
CA ASP A 163 9.93 -15.86 0.91
C ASP A 163 9.86 -15.98 -0.62
N PRO A 164 9.43 -14.91 -1.32
CA PRO A 164 9.33 -14.93 -2.77
C PRO A 164 10.70 -14.93 -3.46
N ASP A 165 11.78 -14.69 -2.71
CA ASP A 165 13.19 -14.73 -3.16
C ASP A 165 13.72 -16.14 -3.37
N SER A 166 13.13 -17.15 -2.72
CA SER A 166 13.49 -18.57 -2.89
C SER A 166 12.82 -19.17 -4.15
N TYR A 167 12.24 -18.34 -5.01
CA TYR A 167 11.60 -18.76 -6.25
C TYR A 167 12.31 -18.11 -7.45
N SER A 168 12.45 -18.89 -8.52
CA SER A 168 12.80 -18.35 -9.83
C SER A 168 11.54 -17.94 -10.58
N TRP A 169 11.49 -16.68 -10.98
CA TRP A 169 10.38 -16.07 -11.71
C TRP A 169 10.59 -16.30 -13.22
N ARG A 170 9.61 -16.89 -13.90
CA ARG A 170 9.70 -17.19 -15.34
C ARG A 170 8.48 -16.71 -16.11
N TYR A 171 8.72 -16.20 -17.31
CA TYR A 171 7.69 -15.89 -18.29
C TYR A 171 7.97 -16.65 -19.58
N PHE A 172 7.04 -17.53 -19.98
CA PHE A 172 7.27 -18.53 -21.02
C PHE A 172 8.59 -19.30 -20.77
N ASP A 173 9.51 -19.30 -21.73
CA ASP A 173 10.81 -19.99 -21.67
C ASP A 173 11.96 -19.13 -21.09
N HIS A 174 11.66 -17.91 -20.61
CA HIS A 174 12.68 -16.98 -20.14
C HIS A 174 12.61 -16.77 -18.62
N VAL A 175 13.78 -16.71 -17.99
CA VAL A 175 13.91 -16.27 -16.60
C VAL A 175 13.79 -14.74 -16.58
N ILE A 176 12.96 -14.23 -15.69
CA ILE A 176 12.72 -12.80 -15.54
C ILE A 176 13.90 -12.17 -14.81
N ASP A 177 14.37 -11.04 -15.34
CA ASP A 177 15.31 -10.16 -14.67
C ASP A 177 14.56 -9.23 -13.70
N LEU A 178 14.85 -9.36 -12.40
CA LEU A 178 14.16 -8.65 -11.33
C LEU A 178 14.37 -7.13 -11.37
N ASP A 179 15.49 -6.66 -11.92
CA ASP A 179 15.82 -5.24 -11.95
C ASP A 179 15.19 -4.52 -13.16
N LYS A 180 14.59 -5.28 -14.08
CA LYS A 180 13.89 -4.78 -15.27
C LYS A 180 12.38 -4.71 -15.06
N THR A 181 11.73 -3.87 -15.86
CA THR A 181 10.27 -3.75 -15.93
C THR A 181 9.63 -4.92 -16.68
N MET A 182 8.31 -5.04 -16.62
CA MET A 182 7.56 -6.04 -17.39
C MET A 182 7.83 -5.94 -18.91
N SER A 183 7.76 -4.73 -19.46
CA SER A 183 7.96 -4.51 -20.90
C SER A 183 9.37 -4.87 -21.35
N GLU A 184 10.38 -4.57 -20.53
CA GLU A 184 11.80 -4.89 -20.80
C GLU A 184 12.08 -6.40 -20.70
N ASN A 185 11.34 -7.13 -19.87
CA ASN A 185 11.36 -8.59 -19.80
C ASN A 185 10.53 -9.28 -20.90
N GLY A 186 10.00 -8.53 -21.87
CA GLY A 186 9.23 -9.08 -22.98
C GLY A 186 7.73 -9.28 -22.69
N ILE A 187 7.25 -8.85 -21.53
CA ILE A 187 5.82 -8.90 -21.16
C ILE A 187 5.15 -7.59 -21.61
N LYS A 188 4.80 -7.54 -22.90
CA LYS A 188 4.16 -6.36 -23.51
C LYS A 188 2.75 -6.11 -22.96
N ASP A 189 2.29 -4.87 -23.06
CA ASP A 189 0.94 -4.46 -22.70
C ASP A 189 0.09 -4.34 -23.98
N ASP A 190 -0.69 -5.38 -24.28
CA ASP A 190 -1.48 -5.46 -25.52
C ASP A 190 -2.89 -4.87 -25.38
N ARG A 191 -3.21 -4.22 -24.25
CA ARG A 191 -4.56 -3.68 -23.98
C ARG A 191 -5.00 -2.56 -24.91
N ASP A 192 -4.04 -1.76 -25.40
CA ASP A 192 -4.33 -0.73 -26.40
C ASP A 192 -4.75 -1.40 -27.73
N GLN A 193 -4.10 -2.51 -28.11
CA GLN A 193 -4.49 -3.31 -29.28
C GLN A 193 -5.86 -3.97 -29.06
N PHE A 194 -6.12 -4.52 -27.88
CA PHE A 194 -7.44 -5.10 -27.57
C PHE A 194 -8.55 -4.06 -27.73
N THR A 195 -8.32 -2.85 -27.25
CA THR A 195 -9.28 -1.74 -27.40
C THR A 195 -9.50 -1.39 -28.86
N GLU A 196 -8.44 -1.32 -29.67
CA GLU A 196 -8.52 -1.07 -31.11
C GLU A 196 -9.33 -2.14 -31.86
N PHE A 197 -9.17 -3.41 -31.48
CA PHE A 197 -9.90 -4.53 -32.06
C PHE A 197 -11.30 -4.75 -31.45
N GLY A 198 -11.75 -3.87 -30.54
CA GLY A 198 -13.05 -4.00 -29.87
C GLY A 198 -13.15 -5.19 -28.91
N MET A 199 -12.01 -5.70 -28.44
CA MET A 199 -11.92 -6.77 -27.45
C MET A 199 -11.87 -6.20 -26.02
N PRO A 200 -12.39 -6.93 -25.02
CA PRO A 200 -12.24 -6.55 -23.61
C PRO A 200 -10.77 -6.42 -23.21
N GLN A 201 -10.41 -5.40 -22.43
CA GLN A 201 -9.02 -5.17 -21.99
C GLN A 201 -8.50 -6.27 -21.04
N ASN A 202 -9.39 -7.04 -20.41
CA ASN A 202 -9.07 -8.17 -19.56
C ASN A 202 -9.07 -9.51 -20.30
N TYR A 203 -9.19 -9.52 -21.64
CA TYR A 203 -9.23 -10.74 -22.45
C TYR A 203 -8.01 -11.64 -22.23
N TYR A 204 -6.82 -11.03 -22.10
CA TYR A 204 -5.59 -11.74 -21.80
C TYR A 204 -4.87 -11.09 -20.62
N VAL A 205 -4.60 -11.89 -19.58
CA VAL A 205 -3.77 -11.51 -18.44
C VAL A 205 -2.46 -12.31 -18.52
N PRO A 206 -1.30 -11.65 -18.58
CA PRO A 206 -0.01 -12.34 -18.65
C PRO A 206 0.21 -13.20 -17.40
N VAL A 207 0.84 -14.36 -17.60
CA VAL A 207 1.09 -15.35 -16.55
C VAL A 207 2.58 -15.50 -16.29
N VAL A 208 2.98 -15.34 -15.03
CA VAL A 208 4.34 -15.58 -14.56
C VAL A 208 4.33 -16.81 -13.65
N PHE A 209 5.27 -17.71 -13.90
CA PHE A 209 5.42 -18.94 -13.16
C PHE A 209 6.54 -18.81 -12.13
N LEU A 210 6.28 -19.25 -10.91
CA LEU A 210 7.28 -19.37 -9.85
C LEU A 210 7.71 -20.81 -9.72
N TYR A 211 9.01 -21.06 -9.88
CA TYR A 211 9.61 -22.36 -9.62
C TYR A 211 10.48 -22.29 -8.39
N TYR A 212 10.18 -23.11 -7.39
CA TYR A 212 10.96 -23.17 -6.17
C TYR A 212 12.42 -23.49 -6.47
N LYS A 213 13.32 -22.71 -5.89
CA LYS A 213 14.75 -22.95 -5.91
C LYS A 213 15.15 -23.31 -4.48
N ASP A 214 15.63 -24.53 -4.29
CA ASP A 214 16.21 -24.92 -3.02
C ASP A 214 17.51 -24.14 -2.83
N ASP A 215 17.49 -23.18 -1.91
CA ASP A 215 18.60 -22.29 -1.58
C ASP A 215 19.19 -22.56 -0.20
N LEU A 216 18.73 -23.63 0.48
CA LEU A 216 19.20 -24.09 1.80
C LEU A 216 19.28 -22.99 2.87
N LYS A 217 18.53 -21.89 2.71
CA LYS A 217 18.57 -20.75 3.64
C LYS A 217 18.27 -21.13 5.09
N TYR A 218 17.53 -22.22 5.30
CA TYR A 218 17.11 -22.69 6.62
C TYR A 218 17.97 -23.84 7.17
N SER A 219 18.96 -24.36 6.42
CA SER A 219 19.76 -25.50 6.87
C SER A 219 20.87 -25.11 7.87
N GLN A 220 21.20 -23.82 8.00
CA GLN A 220 22.30 -23.36 8.86
C GLN A 220 21.92 -23.22 10.35
N GLY A 221 20.65 -23.44 10.72
CA GLY A 221 20.17 -23.36 12.10
C GLY A 221 20.30 -24.65 12.91
N GLU A 222 20.61 -25.79 12.27
CA GLU A 222 20.65 -27.10 12.96
C GLU A 222 22.03 -27.44 13.53
N GLU A 223 23.09 -26.66 13.25
CA GLU A 223 24.43 -26.94 13.79
C GLU A 223 24.54 -26.66 15.30
N GLU A 224 23.67 -25.82 15.87
CA GLU A 224 23.69 -25.53 17.31
C GLU A 224 23.03 -26.63 18.16
N GLU A 225 22.08 -27.40 17.61
CA GLU A 225 21.37 -28.45 18.37
C GLU A 225 22.16 -29.77 18.48
N PHE A 226 23.14 -30.00 17.59
CA PHE A 226 24.01 -31.18 17.63
C PHE A 226 25.14 -31.10 18.67
N THR A 227 25.34 -29.95 19.34
CA THR A 227 26.35 -29.82 20.39
C THR A 227 25.93 -30.49 21.70
N TYR A 228 24.63 -30.69 21.94
CA TYR A 228 24.15 -31.29 23.19
C TYR A 228 24.40 -32.81 23.31
N TYR A 229 24.61 -33.50 22.19
CA TYR A 229 24.90 -34.94 22.17
C TYR A 229 26.40 -35.28 22.07
N LYS A 230 27.26 -34.28 21.87
CA LYS A 230 28.71 -34.49 21.73
C LYS A 230 29.44 -34.51 23.08
N ASP A 231 28.82 -33.99 24.13
CA ASP A 231 29.39 -33.89 25.48
C ASP A 231 29.06 -35.08 26.40
N LEU A 232 28.42 -36.14 25.89
CA LEU A 232 28.04 -37.34 26.66
C LEU A 232 28.90 -38.57 26.37
N THR A 233 29.99 -38.46 25.60
CA THR A 233 30.85 -39.62 25.26
C THR A 233 32.28 -39.54 25.75
N ASP A 234 32.68 -38.53 26.51
CA ASP A 234 33.96 -38.55 27.23
C ASP A 234 33.71 -38.48 28.75
N ASP A 235 34.36 -39.41 29.46
CA ASP A 235 34.40 -39.58 30.91
C ASP A 235 33.23 -40.29 31.61
N THR A 236 33.19 -41.62 31.49
CA THR A 236 33.09 -42.47 32.70
C THR A 236 33.66 -43.87 32.47
N VAL A 237 34.92 -44.06 32.88
CA VAL A 237 35.42 -45.38 33.29
C VAL A 237 35.04 -45.57 34.75
N CYS A 238 34.04 -46.40 35.05
CA CYS A 238 34.04 -47.20 36.27
C CYS A 238 33.25 -48.51 36.06
N GLY A 239 33.78 -49.60 36.60
CA GLY A 239 33.33 -50.95 36.31
C GLY A 239 32.23 -51.48 37.23
N ILE A 240 31.76 -52.67 36.84
CA ILE A 240 31.10 -53.73 37.63
C ILE A 240 29.79 -53.36 38.35
N GLY A 241 28.71 -54.03 37.92
CA GLY A 241 27.71 -54.54 38.85
C GLY A 241 26.26 -54.12 38.57
N HIS A 242 25.45 -55.15 38.28
CA HIS A 242 24.02 -55.27 38.61
C HIS A 242 23.04 -54.16 38.18
N GLY A 243 22.19 -54.53 37.21
CA GLY A 243 20.75 -54.62 37.47
C GLY A 243 19.87 -53.39 37.25
N VAL A 244 18.92 -53.61 36.32
CA VAL A 244 17.52 -53.11 36.27
C VAL A 244 17.27 -51.63 35.85
N PRO A 245 16.08 -51.32 35.28
CA PRO A 245 15.99 -50.67 33.97
C PRO A 245 15.26 -49.32 34.04
N TYR A 246 15.64 -48.36 33.19
CA TYR A 246 14.87 -47.11 33.09
C TYR A 246 14.05 -47.06 31.81
N ARG A 247 12.73 -47.07 32.05
CA ARG A 247 11.63 -46.90 31.11
C ARG A 247 11.78 -45.59 30.33
N ILE A 248 11.67 -45.68 29.02
CA ILE A 248 11.27 -44.54 28.18
C ILE A 248 9.75 -44.43 28.33
N THR A 249 9.29 -43.53 29.21
CA THR A 249 7.92 -43.03 29.13
C THR A 249 7.95 -41.76 28.30
N SER A 250 7.51 -41.86 27.05
CA SER A 250 6.99 -40.73 26.30
C SER A 250 5.56 -40.47 26.75
N PRO A 251 5.24 -39.24 27.14
CA PRO A 251 3.91 -38.71 26.93
C PRO A 251 4.09 -37.28 26.34
N VAL A 252 3.37 -36.78 25.34
CA VAL A 252 1.94 -36.88 25.04
C VAL A 252 1.77 -36.37 23.61
N PHE A 253 1.01 -37.13 22.83
CA PHE A 253 0.24 -36.67 21.68
C PHE A 253 -0.84 -35.70 22.19
N GLN A 254 -0.77 -34.41 21.85
CA GLN A 254 -1.88 -33.49 22.09
C GLN A 254 -2.30 -32.83 20.77
N SER A 255 -3.36 -33.44 20.22
CA SER A 255 -4.45 -32.85 19.45
C SER A 255 -4.47 -31.32 19.41
N ILE A 256 -4.44 -30.80 18.18
CA ILE A 256 -4.89 -29.45 17.84
C ILE A 256 -6.40 -29.44 18.04
N ASN A 257 -6.86 -28.91 19.16
CA ASN A 257 -8.24 -28.46 19.32
C ASN A 257 -8.32 -27.03 18.79
N THR A 258 -9.25 -26.84 17.86
CA THR A 258 -9.88 -25.57 17.49
C THR A 258 -10.25 -24.76 18.73
N CYS A 259 -9.62 -23.60 18.91
CA CYS A 259 -10.16 -22.53 19.74
C CYS A 259 -11.04 -21.65 18.86
N ILE A 260 -12.34 -21.91 18.99
CA ILE A 260 -13.41 -20.97 18.73
C ILE A 260 -13.29 -19.91 19.82
N CYS A 261 -13.09 -18.64 19.44
CA CYS A 261 -13.31 -17.52 20.32
C CYS A 261 -14.74 -17.04 20.05
N GLU A 262 -15.65 -17.42 20.94
CA GLU A 262 -16.94 -16.77 21.15
C GLU A 262 -16.75 -15.60 22.12
N ASP A 263 -17.66 -14.62 21.99
CA ASP A 263 -17.99 -13.50 22.90
C ASP A 263 -17.13 -12.22 22.72
N GLU A 264 -17.68 -11.01 22.49
CA GLU A 264 -19.03 -10.48 22.70
C GLU A 264 -19.42 -9.52 21.54
N GLU A 265 -20.64 -9.67 21.01
CA GLU A 265 -21.29 -8.69 20.13
C GLU A 265 -21.84 -7.53 20.97
N GLU A 266 -21.30 -6.32 20.80
CA GLU A 266 -22.01 -5.08 21.14
C GLU A 266 -22.96 -4.78 19.96
N GLU A 267 -24.25 -5.06 20.14
CA GLU A 267 -25.32 -4.54 19.29
C GLU A 267 -25.42 -3.01 19.53
N ASP A 268 -24.74 -2.24 18.68
CA ASP A 268 -25.05 -0.82 18.52
C ASP A 268 -26.40 -0.70 17.80
N ASP A 269 -27.42 -0.35 18.58
CA ASP A 269 -28.78 -0.05 18.16
C ASP A 269 -28.79 1.22 17.28
N TRP A 270 -28.78 1.03 15.95
CA TRP A 270 -28.90 2.09 14.96
C TRP A 270 -30.37 2.41 14.59
N SER A 271 -31.36 1.94 15.35
CA SER A 271 -32.77 2.15 15.01
C SER A 271 -33.23 3.62 15.16
N ASP A 272 -32.53 4.45 15.93
CA ASP A 272 -32.84 5.87 16.09
C ASP A 272 -32.31 6.78 14.96
N TYR A 273 -31.44 6.29 14.06
CA TYR A 273 -30.86 7.10 12.98
C TYR A 273 -31.59 6.96 11.63
N LEU A 274 -32.51 6.00 11.50
CA LEU A 274 -33.24 5.74 10.27
C LEU A 274 -34.61 6.44 10.20
N ASP A 275 -35.16 6.91 11.32
CA ASP A 275 -36.39 7.72 11.32
C ASP A 275 -36.12 9.20 10.96
N ASP A 276 -34.92 9.72 11.25
CA ASP A 276 -34.52 11.11 10.97
C ASP A 276 -34.18 11.39 9.49
N LEU A 277 -34.01 10.34 8.68
CA LEU A 277 -33.79 10.43 7.24
C LEU A 277 -35.09 10.31 6.43
N ALA A 278 -36.13 9.66 6.98
CA ALA A 278 -37.45 9.57 6.33
C ALA A 278 -38.24 10.89 6.45
N GLU A 279 -38.10 11.64 7.55
CA GLU A 279 -38.76 12.95 7.70
C GLU A 279 -38.12 14.07 6.86
N LYS A 280 -36.90 13.90 6.34
CA LYS A 280 -36.24 14.90 5.49
C LYS A 280 -36.53 14.74 4.00
N GLU A 281 -36.87 13.53 3.53
CA GLU A 281 -37.32 13.34 2.15
C GLU A 281 -38.78 13.78 1.93
N GLU A 282 -39.65 13.72 2.95
CA GLU A 282 -41.04 14.24 2.83
C GLU A 282 -41.13 15.78 2.79
N ILE A 283 -40.11 16.51 3.28
CA ILE A 283 -40.11 17.98 3.27
C ILE A 283 -39.67 18.54 1.90
N GLU A 284 -38.83 17.83 1.13
CA GLU A 284 -38.43 18.27 -0.22
C GLU A 284 -39.48 17.99 -1.30
N GLU A 285 -40.34 16.97 -1.16
CA GLU A 285 -41.44 16.74 -2.12
C GLU A 285 -42.66 17.66 -1.92
N SER A 286 -42.78 18.37 -0.79
CA SER A 286 -43.91 19.28 -0.53
C SER A 286 -43.69 20.73 -1.01
N HIS A 287 -42.51 21.04 -1.55
CA HIS A 287 -42.15 22.39 -1.99
C HIS A 287 -42.16 22.59 -3.52
N ASP A 288 -42.47 21.55 -4.30
CA ASP A 288 -42.61 21.58 -5.76
C ASP A 288 -44.01 21.13 -6.26
N LEU A 289 -45.08 21.61 -5.60
CA LEU A 289 -46.46 21.63 -6.13
C LEU A 289 -47.16 22.97 -5.85
#